data_AF-A0A8J5J7T7-F1
#
_entry.id   AF-A0A8J5J7T7-F1
#
_cell.length_a   1.000
_cell.length_b   1.000
_cell.length_c   1.000
_cell.angle_alpha   90.00
_cell.angle_beta   90.00
_cell.angle_gamma   90.00
#
_symmetry.space_group_name_H-M   'P 1'
#
loop_
_entity.id
_entity.type
_entity.pdbx_description
1 polymer ?
#
loop_
_entity_poly.entity_id
_entity_poly.type
_entity_poly.pdbx_seq_one_letter_code
_entity_poly.pdbx_strand_id
1 'polypeptide(L)'
;MLRLKALHAAKELGIVKSRASPSWQRRIKQRHRLSLRARTRQDQESPAAVASGFTETVKAKATELGVSVIYNADQTAAFFEYLPSKTLHRTEDKTVWVRCGGKELQSCI
;
A
#
# COMPACT_ATOMS: atom_id res chain seq x y z
N MET A 1 3.55 -12.99 -0.36
CA MET A 1 2.86 -13.04 0.95
C MET A 1 2.17 -14.37 1.26
N LEU A 2 1.21 -14.87 0.45
CA LEU A 2 0.43 -16.06 0.80
C LEU A 2 1.30 -17.29 1.14
N ARG A 3 2.37 -17.53 0.37
CA ARG A 3 3.34 -18.60 0.64
C ARG A 3 3.97 -18.50 2.02
N LEU A 4 4.48 -17.32 2.39
CA LEU A 4 5.16 -17.10 3.67
C LEU A 4 4.21 -17.30 4.86
N LYS A 5 2.99 -16.73 4.77
CA LYS A 5 1.96 -16.94 5.79
C LYS A 5 1.57 -18.42 5.93
N ALA A 6 1.45 -19.14 4.81
CA ALA A 6 1.15 -20.57 4.82
C ALA A 6 2.29 -21.41 5.43
N LEU A 7 3.55 -21.06 5.17
CA LEU A 7 4.71 -21.72 5.78
C LEU A 7 4.79 -21.44 7.28
N HIS A 8 4.50 -20.20 7.71
CA HIS A 8 4.43 -19.84 9.12
C HIS A 8 3.35 -20.64 9.85
N ALA A 9 2.12 -20.65 9.33
CA ALA A 9 1.03 -21.43 9.90
C ALA A 9 1.34 -22.93 9.92
N ALA A 10 1.99 -23.45 8.87
CA ALA A 10 2.42 -24.84 8.83
C ALA A 10 3.47 -25.15 9.92
N LYS A 11 4.40 -24.22 10.19
CA LYS A 11 5.37 -24.35 11.29
C LYS A 11 4.66 -24.35 12.65
N GLU A 12 3.71 -23.45 12.87
CA GLU A 12 2.90 -23.40 14.10
C GLU A 12 2.09 -24.69 14.33
N LEU A 13 1.63 -25.32 13.25
CA LEU A 13 0.89 -26.58 13.27
C LEU A 13 1.79 -27.83 13.26
N GLY A 14 3.12 -27.68 13.31
CA GLY A 14 4.07 -28.81 13.29
C GLY A 14 4.16 -29.56 11.96
N ILE A 15 3.69 -28.96 10.85
CA ILE A 15 3.72 -29.58 9.51
C ILE A 15 5.10 -29.40 8.90
N VAL A 16 5.89 -30.48 8.91
CA VAL A 16 7.31 -30.49 8.50
C VAL A 16 7.51 -30.31 6.99
N LYS A 17 6.58 -30.80 6.15
CA LYS A 17 6.71 -30.79 4.67
C LYS A 17 5.66 -29.91 3.99
N SER A 18 5.64 -28.63 4.33
CA SER A 18 4.85 -27.66 3.57
C SER A 18 5.74 -26.87 2.60
N ARG A 19 5.43 -26.89 1.30
CA ARG A 19 6.10 -26.04 0.29
C ARG A 19 5.29 -24.80 -0.05
N ALA A 20 4.00 -24.80 0.34
CA ALA A 20 2.99 -23.85 -0.07
C ALA A 20 3.14 -23.51 -1.56
N SER A 21 3.21 -24.55 -2.41
CA SER A 21 3.50 -24.42 -3.84
C SER A 21 2.42 -23.60 -4.58
N PRO A 22 2.71 -23.01 -5.75
CA PRO A 22 1.70 -22.28 -6.52
C PRO A 22 0.46 -23.13 -6.85
N SER A 23 0.66 -24.42 -7.15
CA SER A 23 -0.43 -25.36 -7.41
C SER A 23 -1.30 -25.62 -6.17
N TRP A 24 -0.69 -25.79 -5.00
CA TRP A 24 -1.40 -25.93 -3.73
C TRP A 24 -2.17 -24.65 -3.37
N GLN A 25 -1.55 -23.48 -3.51
CA GLN A 25 -2.20 -22.19 -3.27
C GLN A 25 -3.43 -22.00 -4.19
N ARG A 26 -3.32 -22.38 -5.46
CA ARG A 26 -4.44 -22.35 -6.41
C ARG A 26 -5.56 -23.28 -5.95
N ARG A 27 -5.25 -24.52 -5.57
CA ARG A 27 -6.25 -25.50 -5.10
C ARG A 27 -6.95 -25.03 -3.83
N ILE A 28 -6.23 -24.45 -2.88
CA ILE A 28 -6.84 -23.88 -1.66
C ILE A 28 -7.79 -22.74 -1.99
N LYS A 29 -7.35 -21.79 -2.84
CA LYS A 29 -8.21 -20.69 -3.27
C LYS A 29 -9.49 -21.19 -3.93
N GLN A 30 -9.38 -22.18 -4.81
CA GLN A 30 -10.53 -22.79 -5.47
C GLN A 30 -11.45 -23.52 -4.49
N ARG A 31 -10.90 -24.39 -3.64
CA ARG A 31 -11.65 -25.20 -2.65
C ARG A 31 -12.44 -24.33 -1.67
N HIS A 32 -11.83 -23.22 -1.21
CA HIS A 32 -12.42 -22.35 -0.20
C HIS A 32 -13.06 -21.08 -0.78
N ARG A 33 -13.19 -20.98 -2.11
CA ARG A 33 -13.73 -19.80 -2.81
C ARG A 33 -13.08 -18.50 -2.33
N LEU A 34 -11.75 -18.45 -2.38
CA LEU A 34 -10.96 -17.29 -2.04
C LEU A 34 -10.34 -16.66 -3.29
N SER A 35 -10.30 -15.33 -3.33
CA SER A 35 -9.66 -14.54 -4.38
C SER A 35 -8.69 -13.53 -3.77
N LEU A 36 -7.63 -13.21 -4.52
CA LEU A 36 -6.75 -12.10 -4.17
C LEU A 36 -7.39 -10.82 -4.70
N ARG A 37 -7.62 -9.84 -3.83
CA ARG A 37 -8.19 -8.54 -4.20
C ARG A 37 -7.31 -7.41 -3.70
N ALA A 38 -7.22 -6.34 -4.47
CA ALA A 38 -6.70 -5.07 -4.00
C ALA A 38 -7.78 -4.32 -3.23
N ARG A 39 -7.39 -3.39 -2.34
CA ARG A 39 -8.34 -2.41 -1.80
C ARG A 39 -8.76 -1.50 -2.94
N THR A 40 -10.06 -1.35 -3.18
CA THR A 40 -10.54 -0.66 -4.38
C THR A 40 -10.66 0.84 -4.13
N ARG A 41 -10.02 1.60 -5.04
CA ARG A 41 -10.02 3.06 -5.25
C ARG A 41 -9.76 3.95 -4.03
N GLN A 42 -8.65 4.68 -4.13
CA GLN A 42 -8.29 5.78 -3.25
C GLN A 42 -8.88 7.07 -3.84
N ASP A 43 -9.53 7.86 -3.00
CA ASP A 43 -9.89 9.24 -3.32
C ASP A 43 -9.00 10.16 -2.48
N GLN A 44 -8.39 11.15 -3.13
CA GLN A 44 -7.46 12.07 -2.49
C GLN A 44 -8.21 13.36 -2.17
N GLU A 45 -8.51 13.59 -0.90
CA GLU A 45 -8.93 14.91 -0.45
C GLU A 45 -7.69 15.79 -0.28
N SER A 46 -7.41 16.63 -1.27
CA SER A 46 -6.43 17.73 -1.14
C SER A 46 -7.11 18.97 -0.54
N PRO A 47 -6.64 19.52 0.59
CA PRO A 47 -7.18 20.77 1.14
C PRO A 47 -6.80 21.96 0.26
N ALA A 48 -7.66 22.32 -0.70
CA ALA A 48 -7.38 23.39 -1.67
C ALA A 48 -7.15 24.76 -1.02
N ALA A 49 -7.75 25.02 0.15
CA ALA A 49 -7.74 26.32 0.81
C ALA A 49 -6.42 26.69 1.51
N VAL A 50 -5.57 25.71 1.86
CA VAL A 50 -4.29 25.98 2.57
C VAL A 50 -3.15 26.29 1.59
N ALA A 51 -3.30 25.94 0.30
CA ALA A 51 -2.22 26.01 -0.68
C ALA A 51 -1.96 27.43 -1.22
N SER A 52 -2.96 28.32 -1.28
CA SER A 52 -2.82 29.64 -1.91
C SER A 52 -1.91 30.59 -1.12
N GLY A 53 -2.19 30.81 0.17
CA GLY A 53 -1.39 31.71 1.01
C GLY A 53 0.06 31.23 1.23
N PHE A 54 0.25 29.91 1.27
CA PHE A 54 1.60 29.34 1.33
C PHE A 54 2.40 29.60 0.05
N THR A 55 1.76 29.47 -1.12
CA THR A 55 2.41 29.69 -2.42
C THR A 55 2.89 31.14 -2.57
N GLU A 56 2.10 32.11 -2.13
CA GLU A 56 2.47 33.53 -2.16
C GLU A 56 3.69 33.82 -1.28
N THR A 57 3.70 33.26 -0.07
CA THR A 57 4.80 33.41 0.89
C THR A 57 6.11 32.83 0.35
N VAL A 58 6.06 31.64 -0.24
CA VAL A 58 7.24 30.97 -0.84
C VAL A 58 7.79 31.77 -2.01
N LYS A 59 6.93 32.32 -2.89
CA LYS A 59 7.35 33.14 -4.02
C LYS A 59 8.02 34.44 -3.57
N ALA A 60 7.48 35.12 -2.56
CA ALA A 60 8.07 36.35 -2.02
C ALA A 60 9.49 36.09 -1.48
N LYS A 61 9.66 34.99 -0.72
CA LYS A 61 10.97 34.59 -0.18
C LYS A 61 11.97 34.16 -1.25
N ALA A 62 11.51 33.48 -2.31
CA ALA A 62 12.37 33.09 -3.42
C ALA A 62 12.95 34.32 -4.15
N THR A 63 12.13 35.35 -4.37
CA THR A 63 12.56 36.62 -4.97
C THR A 63 13.53 37.38 -4.07
N GLU A 64 13.25 37.47 -2.77
CA GLU A 64 14.14 38.14 -1.78
C GLU A 64 15.54 37.52 -1.75
N LEU A 65 15.62 36.19 -1.86
CA LEU A 65 16.87 35.43 -1.77
C LEU A 65 17.53 35.16 -3.14
N GLY A 66 16.92 35.58 -4.25
CA GLY A 66 17.43 35.31 -5.60
C GLY A 66 17.43 33.82 -5.99
N VAL A 67 16.54 33.02 -5.41
CA VAL A 67 16.48 31.57 -5.62
C VAL A 67 15.73 31.26 -6.91
N SER A 68 16.42 30.65 -7.88
CA SER A 68 15.84 30.24 -9.17
C SER A 68 15.24 28.83 -9.15
N VAL A 69 15.67 27.97 -8.22
CA VAL A 69 15.25 26.57 -8.12
C VAL A 69 14.90 26.21 -6.68
N ILE A 70 13.70 25.69 -6.47
CA ILE A 70 13.22 25.20 -5.18
C ILE A 70 13.07 23.68 -5.29
N TYR A 71 13.76 22.94 -4.42
CA TYR A 71 13.63 21.50 -4.34
C TYR A 71 12.65 21.11 -3.24
N ASN A 72 11.86 20.06 -3.49
CA ASN A 72 11.04 19.45 -2.44
C ASN A 72 11.96 18.68 -1.48
N ALA A 73 11.94 19.03 -0.20
CA ALA A 73 12.65 18.30 0.85
C ALA A 73 11.66 17.52 1.71
N ASP A 74 10.79 16.73 1.07
CA ASP A 74 9.86 15.90 1.81
C ASP A 74 10.55 14.65 2.33
N GLN A 75 10.44 14.40 3.63
CA GLN A 75 10.83 13.12 4.19
C GLN A 75 9.81 12.08 3.73
N THR A 76 10.21 11.23 2.79
CA THR A 76 9.45 10.02 2.49
C THR A 76 9.80 8.97 3.55
N ALA A 77 8.82 8.63 4.39
CA ALA A 77 8.98 7.52 5.31
C ALA A 77 9.29 6.24 4.53
N ALA A 78 10.44 5.63 4.83
CA ALA A 78 10.75 4.28 4.37
C ALA A 78 9.99 3.30 5.26
N PHE A 79 8.96 2.66 4.71
CA PHE A 79 8.20 1.63 5.42
C PHE A 79 8.95 0.30 5.30
N PHE A 80 9.49 -0.18 6.42
CA PHE A 80 10.11 -1.52 6.49
C PHE A 80 9.06 -2.63 6.53
N GLU A 81 7.81 -2.29 6.84
CA GLU A 81 6.72 -3.26 6.86
C GLU A 81 6.05 -3.37 5.48
N TYR A 82 6.19 -4.55 4.88
CA TYR A 82 5.58 -4.89 3.60
C TYR A 82 4.06 -5.03 3.75
N LEU A 83 3.34 -3.95 3.47
CA LEU A 83 1.89 -4.03 3.35
C LEU A 83 1.53 -4.70 2.02
N PRO A 84 0.86 -5.87 2.03
CA PRO A 84 0.47 -6.50 0.79
C PRO A 84 -0.56 -5.65 0.05
N SER A 85 -0.25 -5.26 -1.18
CA SER A 85 -1.19 -4.54 -2.07
C SER A 85 -2.45 -5.36 -2.38
N LYS A 86 -2.38 -6.70 -2.20
CA LYS A 86 -3.50 -7.63 -2.38
C LYS A 86 -3.66 -8.55 -1.17
N THR A 87 -4.86 -8.62 -0.63
CA THR A 87 -5.27 -9.48 0.47
C THR A 87 -6.16 -10.63 -0.03
N LEU A 88 -6.25 -11.73 0.72
CA LEU A 88 -7.18 -12.81 0.43
C LEU A 88 -8.56 -12.50 1.00
N HIS A 89 -9.58 -12.57 0.17
CA HIS A 89 -10.99 -12.40 0.52
C HIS A 89 -11.83 -13.55 -0.02
N ARG A 90 -13.07 -13.71 0.44
CA ARG A 90 -13.99 -14.63 -0.23
C ARG A 90 -14.36 -14.07 -1.60
N THR A 91 -14.59 -14.97 -2.55
CA THR A 91 -14.91 -14.63 -3.95
C THR A 91 -16.22 -13.86 -4.12
N GLU A 92 -17.10 -13.85 -3.12
CA GLU A 92 -18.36 -13.10 -3.14
C GLU A 92 -18.34 -11.83 -2.27
N ASP A 93 -17.23 -11.55 -1.57
CA ASP A 93 -17.17 -10.39 -0.66
C ASP A 93 -17.32 -9.07 -1.43
N LYS A 94 -18.20 -8.20 -0.91
CA LYS A 94 -18.41 -6.86 -1.46
C LYS A 94 -17.13 -6.03 -1.34
N THR A 95 -16.86 -5.26 -2.37
CA THR A 95 -15.79 -4.26 -2.37
C THR A 95 -16.12 -3.16 -1.36
N VAL A 96 -15.18 -2.91 -0.44
CA VAL A 96 -15.27 -1.80 0.53
C VAL A 96 -14.47 -0.62 0.00
N TRP A 97 -15.09 0.55 -0.01
CA TRP A 97 -14.42 1.82 -0.29
C TRP A 97 -13.59 2.25 0.91
N VAL A 98 -12.30 2.47 0.69
CA VAL A 98 -11.40 2.90 1.76
C VAL A 98 -10.81 4.24 1.35
N ARG A 99 -11.10 5.27 2.15
CA ARG A 99 -10.45 6.58 2.01
C ARG A 99 -9.02 6.49 2.55
N CYS A 100 -8.03 6.87 1.74
CA CYS A 100 -6.61 6.92 2.10
C CYS A 100 -5.98 8.16 1.47
N GLY A 101 -4.96 8.74 2.10
CA GLY A 101 -4.32 10.00 1.68
C GLY A 101 -3.47 9.94 0.40
N GLY A 102 -3.86 9.16 -0.60
CA GLY A 102 -3.28 9.16 -1.96
C GLY A 102 -1.88 8.56 -2.12
N LYS A 103 -1.13 8.30 -1.05
CA LYS A 103 0.17 7.62 -1.13
C LYS A 103 -0.01 6.10 -1.04
N GLU A 104 0.29 5.40 -2.13
CA GLU A 104 0.53 3.95 -2.05
C GLU A 104 1.80 3.71 -1.23
N LEU A 105 1.67 2.85 -0.22
CA LEU A 105 2.80 2.28 0.49
C LEU A 105 3.42 1.22 -0.42
N GLN A 106 4.14 1.67 -1.46
CA GLN A 106 4.95 0.79 -2.27
C GLN A 106 6.20 0.47 -1.48
N SER A 107 6.29 -0.78 -1.08
CA SER A 107 7.54 -1.36 -0.59
C SER A 107 8.60 -1.25 -1.68
N CYS A 108 9.71 -0.59 -1.40
CA CYS A 108 10.87 -0.55 -2.28
C CYS A 108 11.60 -1.90 -2.24
N ILE A 109 11.28 -2.82 -3.15
CA ILE A 109 12.20 -3.88 -3.65
C ILE A 109 11.88 -4.15 -5.11
#